data_AF-A0A3D1HP71-F1
#
_entry.id   AF-A0A3D1HP71-F1
#
_cell.length_a   1.000
_cell.length_b   1.000
_cell.length_c   1.000
_cell.angle_alpha   90.00
_cell.angle_beta   90.00
_cell.angle_gamma   90.00
#
_symmetry.space_group_name_H-M   'P 1'
#
loop_
_entity.id
_entity.type
_entity.pdbx_description
1 polymer ?
#
loop_
_entity_poly.entity_id
_entity_poly.type
_entity_poly.pdbx_seq_one_letter_code
_entity_poly.pdbx_strand_id
1 'polypeptide(L)'
;MDMAVDEIRGWVDRVEAGSDFLWNEEVGGYCARDLRTGQFSDAITNASTLSFFADVGSPEQRASMAAHCRRILDASSFGMPSWDPDHPAFESQRYWRGPVWAIMNHMVISGLEDAGLADLAARVRTDTINLIDERGMAEYFDPRDGDGLGGMDFSWTAAIYLDLNKTEVAASLAAGG
;
A
#
# COMPACT_ATOMS: atom_id res chain seq x y z
N MET A 1 11.50 18.00 26.62
CA MET A 1 10.36 17.68 25.74
C MET A 1 10.58 18.35 24.40
N ASP A 2 10.83 19.66 24.36
CA ASP A 2 11.11 20.42 23.13
C ASP A 2 12.30 19.89 22.30
N MET A 3 13.44 19.59 22.94
CA MET A 3 14.60 19.01 22.22
C MET A 3 14.30 17.70 21.49
N ALA A 4 13.45 16.82 22.06
CA ALA A 4 13.12 15.54 21.43
C ALA A 4 12.15 15.73 20.26
N VAL A 5 11.24 16.70 20.36
CA VAL A 5 10.34 17.07 19.26
C VAL A 5 11.13 17.67 18.10
N ASP A 6 12.08 18.55 18.39
CA ASP A 6 12.92 19.18 17.36
C ASP A 6 13.85 18.18 16.67
N GLU A 7 14.37 17.20 17.40
CA GLU A 7 15.14 16.09 16.82
C GLU A 7 14.30 15.26 15.84
N ILE A 8 13.07 14.87 16.23
CA ILE A 8 12.15 14.12 15.36
C ILE A 8 11.80 14.93 14.10
N ARG A 9 11.51 16.24 14.24
CA ARG A 9 11.28 17.12 13.10
C ARG A 9 12.47 17.15 12.15
N GLY A 10 13.69 17.26 12.69
CA GLY A 10 14.91 17.21 11.88
C GLY A 10 15.08 15.90 11.11
N TRP A 11 14.61 14.76 11.66
CA TRP A 11 14.60 13.49 10.92
C TRP A 11 13.53 13.46 9.83
N VAL A 12 12.33 13.97 10.09
CA VAL A 12 11.24 14.08 9.10
C VAL A 12 11.69 14.94 7.92
N ASP A 13 12.14 16.18 8.18
CA ASP A 13 12.61 17.11 7.14
C ASP A 13 13.71 16.48 6.26
N ARG A 14 14.63 15.73 6.90
CA ARG A 14 15.73 15.05 6.19
C ARG A 14 15.23 13.92 5.29
N VAL A 15 14.26 13.13 5.74
CA VAL A 15 13.73 11.99 4.98
C VAL A 15 12.81 12.47 3.87
N GLU A 16 11.98 13.48 4.12
CA GLU A 16 11.13 14.11 3.10
C GLU A 16 11.97 14.70 1.97
N ALA A 17 12.96 15.53 2.30
CA ALA A 17 13.88 16.11 1.31
C ALA A 17 14.73 15.05 0.60
N GLY A 18 15.00 13.92 1.27
CA GLY A 18 15.76 12.80 0.72
C GLY A 18 14.94 11.85 -0.15
N SER A 19 13.60 11.93 -0.15
CA SER A 19 12.73 10.97 -0.83
C SER A 19 12.94 10.93 -2.36
N ASP A 20 13.29 12.08 -2.96
CA ASP A 20 13.64 12.19 -4.39
C ASP A 20 14.84 11.33 -4.79
N PHE A 21 15.67 10.90 -3.83
CA PHE A 21 16.74 9.95 -4.08
C PHE A 21 16.24 8.61 -4.66
N LEU A 22 14.99 8.26 -4.35
CA LEU A 22 14.29 7.06 -4.81
C LEU A 22 13.42 7.31 -6.06
N TRP A 23 13.33 8.55 -6.56
CA TRP A 23 12.55 8.84 -7.75
C TRP A 23 13.25 8.34 -9.02
N ASN A 24 12.58 7.48 -9.78
CA ASN A 24 13.05 6.99 -11.07
C ASN A 24 12.25 7.68 -12.19
N GLU A 25 12.92 8.57 -12.94
CA GLU A 25 12.30 9.34 -14.04
C GLU A 25 11.86 8.46 -15.21
N GLU A 26 12.54 7.35 -15.49
CA GLU A 26 12.19 6.46 -16.61
C GLU A 26 10.89 5.70 -16.34
N VAL A 27 10.67 5.30 -15.07
CA VAL A 27 9.44 4.62 -14.62
C VAL A 27 8.36 5.64 -14.24
N GLY A 28 8.73 6.87 -13.90
CA GLY A 28 7.82 7.90 -13.38
C GLY A 28 7.27 7.53 -12.01
N GLY A 29 8.12 6.99 -11.12
CA GLY A 29 7.70 6.57 -9.78
C GLY A 29 8.85 6.28 -8.82
N TYR A 30 8.51 6.13 -7.54
CA TYR A 30 9.49 5.78 -6.50
C TYR A 30 9.90 4.32 -6.61
N CYS A 31 11.19 4.08 -6.84
CA CYS A 31 11.76 2.75 -7.06
C CYS A 31 12.92 2.51 -6.10
N ALA A 32 13.08 1.25 -5.66
CA ALA A 32 14.25 0.86 -4.89
C ALA A 32 15.53 1.13 -5.71
N ARG A 33 16.58 1.60 -5.04
CA ARG A 33 17.86 1.96 -5.67
C ARG A 33 18.99 1.19 -5.03
N ASP A 34 19.75 0.44 -5.83
CA ASP A 34 20.96 -0.23 -5.37
C ASP A 34 22.06 0.82 -5.12
N LEU A 35 22.50 0.95 -3.88
CA LEU A 35 23.53 1.92 -3.48
C LEU A 35 24.93 1.61 -4.04
N ARG A 36 25.19 0.37 -4.47
CA ARG A 36 26.50 -0.03 -5.01
C ARG A 36 26.64 0.37 -6.47
N THR A 37 25.57 0.21 -7.25
CA THR A 37 25.56 0.43 -8.70
C THR A 37 24.86 1.73 -9.09
N GLY A 38 24.04 2.28 -8.21
CA GLY A 38 23.16 3.41 -8.47
C GLY A 38 21.92 3.06 -9.30
N GLN A 39 21.75 1.79 -9.69
CA GLN A 39 20.65 1.34 -10.55
C GLN A 39 19.33 1.27 -9.79
N PHE A 40 18.25 1.67 -10.47
CA PHE A 40 16.89 1.53 -9.96
C PHE A 40 16.29 0.18 -10.32
N SER A 41 15.35 -0.27 -9.50
CA SER A 41 14.32 -1.21 -9.92
C SER A 41 13.48 -0.59 -11.06
N ASP A 42 13.07 -1.42 -11.99
CA ASP A 42 12.29 -1.05 -13.18
C ASP A 42 10.78 -1.23 -13.01
N ALA A 43 10.33 -1.69 -11.84
CA ALA A 43 8.93 -1.92 -11.53
C ALA A 43 8.38 -0.99 -10.43
N ILE A 44 7.10 -0.62 -10.58
CA ILE A 44 6.28 -0.14 -9.47
C ILE A 44 5.88 -1.33 -8.58
N THR A 45 5.99 -1.14 -7.28
CA THR A 45 5.53 -2.10 -6.26
C THR A 45 4.56 -1.38 -5.32
N ASN A 46 3.85 -2.12 -4.46
CA ASN A 46 3.04 -1.46 -3.44
C ASN A 46 3.89 -0.60 -2.48
N ALA A 47 5.18 -0.88 -2.32
CA ALA A 47 6.09 -0.02 -1.57
C ALA A 47 6.26 1.37 -2.22
N SER A 48 6.21 1.47 -3.56
CA SER A 48 6.24 2.75 -4.28
C SER A 48 5.04 3.63 -3.88
N THR A 49 3.87 3.03 -3.65
CA THR A 49 2.64 3.74 -3.29
C THR A 49 2.67 4.30 -1.86
N LEU A 50 3.61 3.84 -1.01
CA LEU A 50 3.82 4.40 0.33
C LEU A 50 4.39 5.83 0.31
N SER A 51 4.72 6.38 -0.85
CA SER A 51 5.00 7.82 -0.99
C SER A 51 3.81 8.67 -0.51
N PHE A 52 2.57 8.19 -0.70
CA PHE A 52 1.38 8.88 -0.18
C PHE A 52 1.29 8.77 1.35
N PHE A 53 1.62 7.61 1.91
CA PHE A 53 1.62 7.41 3.37
C PHE A 53 2.70 8.25 4.06
N ALA A 54 3.84 8.46 3.40
CA ALA A 54 4.90 9.33 3.87
C ALA A 54 4.65 10.83 3.59
N ASP A 55 3.57 11.18 2.88
CA ASP A 55 3.27 12.52 2.40
C ASP A 55 4.44 13.21 1.68
N VAL A 56 5.12 12.49 0.78
CA VAL A 56 6.27 13.02 0.02
C VAL A 56 5.98 13.22 -1.46
N GLY A 57 6.87 13.98 -2.11
CA GLY A 57 6.88 14.20 -3.56
C GLY A 57 6.22 15.49 -4.01
N SER A 58 6.66 15.98 -5.16
CA SER A 58 6.10 17.14 -5.85
C SER A 58 4.67 16.86 -6.34
N PRO A 59 3.88 17.89 -6.68
CA PRO A 59 2.57 17.71 -7.30
C PRO A 59 2.59 16.81 -8.54
N GLU A 60 3.62 16.93 -9.37
CA GLU A 60 3.81 16.13 -10.59
C GLU A 60 4.14 14.66 -10.27
N GLN A 61 5.03 14.43 -9.30
CA GLN A 61 5.37 13.07 -8.85
C GLN A 61 4.15 12.37 -8.25
N ARG A 62 3.38 13.08 -7.41
CA ARG A 62 2.13 12.58 -6.83
C ARG A 62 1.09 12.26 -7.90
N ALA A 63 0.95 13.12 -8.91
CA ALA A 63 0.05 12.86 -10.03
C ALA A 63 0.47 11.61 -10.83
N SER A 64 1.77 11.42 -11.07
CA SER A 64 2.29 10.21 -11.73
C SER A 64 2.04 8.95 -10.89
N MET A 65 2.30 9.01 -9.58
CA MET A 65 2.03 7.90 -8.67
C MET A 65 0.54 7.56 -8.60
N ALA A 66 -0.35 8.56 -8.62
CA ALA A 66 -1.79 8.35 -8.65
C ALA A 66 -2.23 7.66 -9.96
N ALA A 67 -1.62 8.03 -11.09
CA ALA A 67 -1.84 7.37 -12.38
C ALA A 67 -1.40 5.90 -12.35
N HIS A 68 -0.24 5.60 -11.74
CA HIS A 68 0.20 4.21 -11.52
C HIS A 68 -0.77 3.43 -10.63
N CYS A 69 -1.21 4.00 -9.51
CA CYS A 69 -2.19 3.35 -8.64
C CYS A 69 -3.48 3.01 -9.39
N ARG A 70 -4.02 3.94 -10.19
CA ARG A 70 -5.23 3.70 -10.98
C ARG A 70 -5.03 2.58 -12.01
N ARG A 71 -3.95 2.63 -12.79
CA ARG A 71 -3.63 1.58 -13.78
C ARG A 71 -3.49 0.20 -13.12
N ILE A 72 -2.76 0.11 -12.01
CA ILE A 72 -2.53 -1.16 -11.32
C ILE A 72 -3.84 -1.71 -10.75
N LEU A 73 -4.68 -0.86 -10.16
CA LEU A 73 -6.00 -1.25 -9.66
C LEU A 73 -6.97 -1.65 -10.77
N ASP A 74 -6.85 -1.05 -11.97
CA ASP A 74 -7.63 -1.48 -13.14
C ASP A 74 -7.17 -2.85 -13.68
N ALA A 75 -5.89 -3.19 -13.52
CA ALA A 75 -5.30 -4.47 -13.92
C ALA A 75 -5.45 -5.59 -12.86
N SER A 76 -5.91 -5.25 -11.65
CA SER A 76 -6.10 -6.17 -10.53
C SER A 76 -7.59 -6.37 -10.24
N SER A 77 -8.01 -7.60 -9.94
CA SER A 77 -9.39 -7.84 -9.48
C SER A 77 -9.58 -7.41 -8.02
N PHE A 78 -8.51 -7.48 -7.22
CA PHE A 78 -8.56 -7.14 -5.81
C PHE A 78 -7.36 -6.27 -5.38
N GLY A 79 -7.63 -5.15 -4.70
CA GLY A 79 -6.67 -4.40 -3.91
C GLY A 79 -5.38 -3.97 -4.63
N MET A 80 -4.39 -3.51 -3.87
CA MET A 80 -3.08 -3.16 -4.41
C MET A 80 -2.13 -4.38 -4.35
N PRO A 81 -1.78 -5.01 -5.47
CA PRO A 81 -0.83 -6.13 -5.50
C PRO A 81 0.58 -5.67 -5.10
N SER A 82 1.41 -6.59 -4.60
CA SER A 82 2.78 -6.26 -4.18
C SER A 82 3.70 -5.89 -5.33
N TRP A 83 3.36 -6.29 -6.55
CA TRP A 83 4.10 -6.03 -7.76
C TRP A 83 3.13 -5.66 -8.87
N ASP A 84 3.55 -4.77 -9.77
CA ASP A 84 2.76 -4.37 -10.94
C ASP A 84 2.34 -5.57 -11.82
N PRO A 85 1.02 -5.83 -12.00
CA PRO A 85 0.51 -6.95 -12.79
C PRO A 85 0.99 -7.00 -14.25
N ASP A 86 1.31 -5.84 -14.84
CA ASP A 86 1.77 -5.74 -16.22
C ASP A 86 3.28 -6.00 -16.37
N HIS A 87 4.02 -6.06 -15.25
CA HIS A 87 5.46 -6.27 -15.29
C HIS A 87 5.82 -7.74 -15.55
N PRO A 88 6.80 -8.07 -16.42
CA PRO A 88 7.15 -9.47 -16.75
C PRO A 88 7.58 -10.33 -15.55
N ALA A 89 8.05 -9.69 -14.48
CA ALA A 89 8.49 -10.36 -13.25
C ALA A 89 7.36 -10.69 -12.27
N PHE A 90 6.11 -10.29 -12.58
CA PHE A 90 4.93 -10.50 -11.76
C PHE A 90 4.54 -11.99 -11.69
N GLU A 91 4.25 -12.43 -10.47
CA GLU A 91 3.87 -13.80 -10.15
C GLU A 91 2.77 -13.76 -9.08
N SER A 92 1.51 -13.92 -9.51
CA SER A 92 0.31 -13.61 -8.70
C SER A 92 0.21 -14.34 -7.37
N GLN A 93 0.83 -15.52 -7.23
CA GLN A 93 0.79 -16.33 -6.02
C GLN A 93 2.10 -16.33 -5.22
N ARG A 94 3.18 -15.74 -5.77
CA ARG A 94 4.52 -15.89 -5.19
C ARG A 94 4.86 -14.75 -4.23
N TYR A 95 4.40 -14.86 -3.00
CA TYR A 95 4.85 -14.04 -1.86
C TYR A 95 4.86 -12.51 -2.17
N TRP A 96 6.01 -11.83 -2.18
CA TRP A 96 6.10 -10.39 -2.50
C TRP A 96 6.20 -10.06 -3.99
N ARG A 97 5.96 -11.02 -4.89
CA ARG A 97 6.11 -10.85 -6.35
C ARG A 97 4.77 -10.69 -7.08
N GLY A 98 3.68 -10.45 -6.37
CA GLY A 98 2.37 -10.26 -6.98
C GLY A 98 1.20 -10.21 -5.99
N PRO A 99 1.13 -11.09 -4.98
CA PRO A 99 0.02 -11.13 -4.03
C PRO A 99 -0.34 -9.80 -3.37
N VAL A 100 -1.60 -9.70 -2.95
CA VAL A 100 -2.14 -8.61 -2.12
C VAL A 100 -1.86 -8.90 -0.64
N TRP A 101 -1.39 -7.89 0.09
CA TRP A 101 -1.07 -8.00 1.51
C TRP A 101 -1.92 -7.00 2.30
N ALA A 102 -2.73 -7.49 3.25
CA ALA A 102 -3.66 -6.64 4.01
C ALA A 102 -2.94 -5.50 4.75
N ILE A 103 -1.76 -5.78 5.33
CA ILE A 103 -0.93 -4.77 6.01
C ILE A 103 -0.46 -3.65 5.08
N MET A 104 -0.10 -3.99 3.83
CA MET A 104 0.29 -2.98 2.86
C MET A 104 -0.91 -2.19 2.38
N ASN A 105 -2.02 -2.87 2.04
CA ASN A 105 -3.25 -2.21 1.67
C ASN A 105 -3.73 -1.25 2.76
N HIS A 106 -3.57 -1.58 4.05
CA HIS A 106 -3.87 -0.66 5.15
C HIS A 106 -3.10 0.65 5.07
N MET A 107 -1.77 0.60 4.92
CA MET A 107 -0.94 1.80 4.78
C MET A 107 -1.26 2.56 3.48
N VAL A 108 -1.54 1.84 2.39
CA VAL A 108 -1.94 2.43 1.11
C VAL A 108 -3.28 3.17 1.25
N ILE A 109 -4.27 2.57 1.91
CA ILE A 109 -5.56 3.20 2.18
C ILE A 109 -5.36 4.51 2.95
N SER A 110 -4.59 4.48 4.04
CA SER A 110 -4.31 5.69 4.84
C SER A 110 -3.64 6.78 4.00
N GLY A 111 -2.59 6.44 3.26
CA GLY A 111 -1.89 7.41 2.42
C GLY A 111 -2.77 8.00 1.30
N LEU A 112 -3.60 7.17 0.65
CA LEU A 112 -4.52 7.64 -0.38
C LEU A 112 -5.63 8.52 0.20
N GLU A 113 -6.14 8.22 1.40
CA GLU A 113 -7.10 9.07 2.12
C GLU A 113 -6.50 10.44 2.44
N ASP A 114 -5.30 10.46 3.02
CA ASP A 114 -4.58 11.69 3.37
C ASP A 114 -4.22 12.54 2.13
N ALA A 115 -3.94 11.87 1.00
CA ALA A 115 -3.69 12.53 -0.29
C ALA A 115 -4.97 13.00 -1.02
N GLY A 116 -6.16 12.77 -0.47
CA GLY A 116 -7.45 13.15 -1.07
C GLY A 116 -7.89 12.26 -2.25
N LEU A 117 -7.27 11.09 -2.42
CA LEU A 117 -7.57 10.08 -3.47
C LEU A 117 -8.61 9.07 -2.96
N ALA A 118 -9.75 9.59 -2.50
CA ALA A 118 -10.76 8.82 -1.79
C ALA A 118 -11.39 7.68 -2.60
N ASP A 119 -11.48 7.81 -3.93
CA ASP A 119 -11.97 6.77 -4.84
C ASP A 119 -11.06 5.53 -4.80
N LEU A 120 -9.75 5.75 -4.91
CA LEU A 120 -8.75 4.69 -4.89
C LEU A 120 -8.67 4.05 -3.50
N ALA A 121 -8.68 4.86 -2.43
CA ALA A 121 -8.69 4.36 -1.06
C ALA A 121 -9.91 3.48 -0.78
N ALA A 122 -11.11 3.92 -1.19
CA ALA A 122 -12.35 3.16 -1.03
C ALA A 122 -12.32 1.83 -1.79
N ARG A 123 -11.75 1.81 -3.01
CA ARG A 123 -11.55 0.57 -3.77
C ARG A 123 -10.65 -0.41 -3.03
N VAL A 124 -9.47 0.03 -2.59
CA VAL A 124 -8.51 -0.84 -1.88
C VAL A 124 -9.11 -1.35 -0.57
N ARG A 125 -9.80 -0.49 0.18
CA ARG A 125 -10.50 -0.86 1.43
C ARG A 125 -11.55 -1.94 1.19
N THR A 126 -12.46 -1.72 0.24
CA THR A 126 -13.55 -2.63 -0.06
C THR A 126 -13.02 -4.00 -0.51
N ASP A 127 -12.06 -4.01 -1.44
CA ASP A 127 -11.48 -5.26 -1.92
C ASP A 127 -10.76 -6.02 -0.81
N THR A 128 -10.04 -5.32 0.08
CA THR A 128 -9.32 -5.96 1.19
C THR A 128 -10.28 -6.61 2.18
N ILE A 129 -11.37 -5.92 2.52
CA ILE A 129 -12.41 -6.47 3.41
C ILE A 129 -13.05 -7.69 2.76
N ASN A 130 -13.46 -7.59 1.48
CA ASN A 130 -14.09 -8.69 0.75
C ASN A 130 -13.18 -9.93 0.66
N LEU A 131 -11.88 -9.75 0.37
CA LEU A 131 -10.91 -10.85 0.37
C LEU A 131 -10.90 -11.58 1.72
N ILE A 132 -10.84 -10.83 2.82
CA ILE A 132 -10.76 -11.39 4.15
C ILE A 132 -12.09 -12.06 4.56
N ASP A 133 -13.24 -11.47 4.21
CA ASP A 133 -14.57 -12.02 4.45
C ASP A 133 -14.77 -13.37 3.75
N GLU A 134 -14.35 -13.46 2.49
CA GLU A 134 -14.57 -14.64 1.66
C GLU A 134 -13.52 -15.74 1.88
N ARG A 135 -12.26 -15.35 2.16
CA ARG A 135 -11.09 -16.24 2.08
C ARG A 135 -10.37 -16.42 3.41
N GLY A 136 -10.82 -15.73 4.45
CA GLY A 136 -10.31 -15.83 5.80
C GLY A 136 -9.04 -14.99 6.02
N MET A 137 -8.37 -15.26 7.14
CA MET A 137 -7.25 -14.43 7.64
C MET A 137 -5.90 -14.86 7.05
N ALA A 138 -5.87 -15.04 5.73
CA ALA A 138 -4.65 -15.43 5.02
C ALA A 138 -3.54 -14.37 5.14
N GLU A 139 -2.29 -14.81 4.98
CA GLU A 139 -1.10 -13.96 5.02
C GLU A 139 -1.08 -12.98 3.84
N TYR A 140 -1.45 -13.49 2.66
CA TYR A 140 -1.60 -12.74 1.41
C TYR A 140 -2.60 -13.44 0.49
N PHE A 141 -3.08 -12.73 -0.53
CA PHE A 141 -4.14 -13.19 -1.43
C PHE A 141 -3.72 -13.04 -2.89
N ASP A 142 -4.11 -13.97 -3.78
CA ASP A 142 -3.89 -13.78 -5.22
C ASP A 142 -4.76 -12.61 -5.73
N PRO A 143 -4.19 -11.58 -6.40
CA PRO A 143 -4.94 -10.42 -6.90
C PRO A 143 -5.94 -10.73 -8.03
N ARG A 144 -5.94 -11.95 -8.59
CA ARG A 144 -6.77 -12.34 -9.75
C ARG A 144 -8.05 -13.04 -9.32
N ASP A 145 -7.94 -14.04 -8.46
CA ASP A 145 -9.09 -14.86 -8.01
C ASP A 145 -9.36 -14.73 -6.50
N GLY A 146 -8.48 -14.07 -5.77
CA GLY A 146 -8.60 -13.80 -4.34
C GLY A 146 -8.14 -14.94 -3.45
N ASP A 147 -7.62 -16.05 -3.98
CA ASP A 147 -7.26 -17.20 -3.16
C ASP A 147 -6.32 -16.81 -2.02
N GLY A 148 -6.66 -17.24 -0.80
CA GLY A 148 -5.83 -17.05 0.38
C GLY A 148 -4.61 -17.96 0.34
N LEU A 149 -3.43 -17.37 0.53
CA LEU A 149 -2.13 -18.03 0.41
C LEU A 149 -1.29 -17.81 1.67
N GLY A 150 -0.24 -18.61 1.83
CA GLY A 150 0.63 -18.55 3.00
C GLY A 150 -0.05 -19.09 4.26
N GLY A 151 0.19 -18.43 5.41
CA GLY A 151 -0.49 -18.78 6.67
C GLY A 151 -1.96 -18.34 6.71
N MET A 152 -2.86 -19.18 7.21
CA MET A 152 -4.33 -18.92 7.18
C MET A 152 -4.90 -18.27 8.45
N ASP A 153 -4.11 -18.23 9.54
CA ASP A 153 -4.46 -17.60 10.82
C ASP A 153 -3.50 -16.43 11.10
N PHE A 154 -3.38 -15.52 10.14
CA PHE A 154 -2.32 -14.51 10.16
C PHE A 154 -2.70 -13.29 11.01
N SER A 155 -1.92 -13.00 12.05
CA SER A 155 -2.30 -12.03 13.07
C SER A 155 -2.38 -10.58 12.56
N TRP A 156 -1.53 -10.15 11.62
CA TRP A 156 -1.70 -8.81 11.03
C TRP A 156 -2.99 -8.72 10.23
N THR A 157 -3.50 -9.81 9.67
CA THR A 157 -4.66 -9.77 8.77
C THR A 157 -5.89 -9.58 9.63
N ALA A 158 -5.96 -10.32 10.73
CA ALA A 158 -6.95 -10.11 11.77
C ALA A 158 -6.90 -8.68 12.35
N ALA A 159 -5.71 -8.15 12.66
CA ALA A 159 -5.57 -6.80 13.21
C ALA A 159 -6.03 -5.72 12.21
N ILE A 160 -5.65 -5.82 10.95
CA ILE A 160 -6.09 -4.89 9.90
C ILE A 160 -7.59 -5.00 9.68
N TYR A 161 -8.14 -6.21 9.62
CA TYR A 161 -9.59 -6.39 9.45
C TYR A 161 -10.38 -5.71 10.57
N LEU A 162 -9.93 -5.82 11.82
CA LEU A 162 -10.54 -5.12 12.95
C LEU A 162 -10.44 -3.59 12.81
N ASP A 163 -9.30 -3.06 12.38
CA ASP A 163 -9.12 -1.61 12.20
C ASP A 163 -9.99 -1.07 11.05
N LEU A 164 -10.06 -1.79 9.92
CA LEU A 164 -10.85 -1.38 8.76
C LEU A 164 -12.37 -1.36 9.07
N ASN A 165 -12.82 -2.22 9.98
CA ASN A 165 -14.22 -2.33 10.41
C ASN A 165 -14.55 -1.60 11.72
N LYS A 166 -13.60 -0.85 12.31
CA LYS A 166 -13.74 -0.27 13.66
C LYS A 166 -15.00 0.59 13.84
N THR A 167 -15.42 1.31 12.80
CA THR A 167 -16.62 2.17 12.85
C THR A 167 -17.90 1.35 12.91
N GLU A 168 -18.00 0.29 12.10
CA GLU A 168 -19.16 -0.61 12.10
C GLU A 168 -19.27 -1.40 13.41
N VAL A 169 -18.12 -1.88 13.90
CA VAL A 169 -18.03 -2.56 15.20
C VAL A 169 -18.48 -1.62 16.32
N ALA A 170 -17.97 -0.39 16.36
CA ALA A 170 -18.37 0.60 17.37
C ALA A 170 -19.88 0.92 17.32
N ALA A 171 -20.45 1.04 16.11
CA ALA A 171 -21.87 1.28 15.91
C ALA A 171 -22.73 0.09 16.39
N SER A 172 -22.33 -1.14 16.09
CA SER A 172 -23.02 -2.36 16.53
C SER A 172 -23.05 -2.47 18.06
N LEU A 173 -21.93 -2.17 18.73
CA LEU A 173 -21.85 -2.17 20.20
C LEU A 173 -22.74 -1.09 20.82
N ALA A 174 -22.83 0.09 20.21
CA ALA A 174 -23.71 1.17 20.69
C ALA A 174 -25.20 0.86 20.50
N ALA A 175 -25.57 0.05 19.49
CA ALA A 175 -26.96 -0.33 19.21
C ALA A 175 -27.45 -1.54 20.03
N GLY A 176 -26.53 -2.32 20.61
CA GLY A 176 -26.82 -3.53 21.40
C GLY A 176 -26.75 -3.35 22.93
N GLY A 177 -26.65 -2.10 23.42
CA GLY A 177 -26.56 -1.75 24.84
C GLY A 177 -27.83 -1.15 25.43
#